data_AF-A0A2V8LHQ2-F1
#
_entry.id   AF-A0A2V8LHQ2-F1
#
_cell.length_a   1.000
_cell.length_b   1.000
_cell.length_c   1.000
_cell.angle_alpha   90.00
_cell.angle_beta   90.00
_cell.angle_gamma   90.00
#
_symmetry.space_group_name_H-M   'P 1'
#
loop_
_entity.id
_entity.type
_entity.pdbx_description
1 polymer ?
#
loop_
_entity_poly.entity_id
_entity_poly.type
_entity_poly.pdbx_seq_one_letter_code
_entity_poly.pdbx_strand_id
1 'polypeptide(L)'
;MTSKNTASAFIALALLVAAVLACSSGGNETEKANKLVDEGNAAVQDAKKSITEAEDLKQKMLKTDVSELAQARSTAKDAIAAYEKAETKCKEAAAKYDEASRMKLNDKFKEYLALKVKEYNKRAEMVAMAKGVPQALVDSESREGWINKANDVNAKVDKLRGEADDFATQADKLQKDNPDIFKS
;
A
#
# COMPACT_ATOMS: atom_id res chain seq x y z
N MET A 1 34.71 -8.12 1.85
CA MET A 1 33.52 -8.45 1.03
C MET A 1 32.32 -7.74 1.63
N THR A 2 31.90 -6.66 1.00
CA THR A 2 30.82 -5.78 1.43
C THR A 2 29.49 -6.52 1.27
N SER A 3 28.88 -6.92 2.39
CA SER A 3 27.50 -7.41 2.42
C SER A 3 26.60 -6.31 1.88
N LYS A 4 26.06 -6.51 0.67
CA LYS A 4 25.04 -5.63 0.11
C LYS A 4 23.79 -5.79 0.97
N ASN A 5 23.41 -4.72 1.67
CA ASN A 5 22.12 -4.58 2.34
C ASN A 5 20.97 -4.88 1.35
N THR A 6 20.44 -6.10 1.37
CA THR A 6 19.22 -6.49 0.64
C THR A 6 17.95 -6.26 1.46
N ALA A 7 18.04 -5.66 2.65
CA ALA A 7 16.95 -5.63 3.62
C ALA A 7 15.95 -4.45 3.52
N SER A 8 16.05 -3.56 2.51
CA SER A 8 15.19 -2.35 2.47
C SER A 8 14.46 -2.11 1.15
N ALA A 9 14.31 -3.13 0.30
CA ALA A 9 13.66 -2.97 -1.01
C ALA A 9 12.11 -2.90 -0.97
N PHE A 10 11.46 -2.89 0.20
CA PHE A 10 9.99 -2.88 0.30
C PHE A 10 9.37 -1.48 0.38
N ILE A 11 10.16 -0.44 0.66
CA ILE A 11 9.66 0.94 0.82
C ILE A 11 10.03 1.76 -0.42
N ALA A 12 9.52 1.34 -1.57
CA ALA A 12 9.43 2.20 -2.74
C ALA A 12 7.94 2.39 -3.08
N LEU A 13 7.15 2.86 -2.11
CA LEU A 13 5.82 3.41 -2.40
C LEU A 13 6.01 4.79 -3.05
N ALA A 14 6.55 4.79 -4.26
CA ALA A 14 6.58 5.97 -5.09
C ALA A 14 5.12 6.33 -5.37
N LEU A 15 4.66 7.46 -4.84
CA LEU A 15 4.39 8.62 -5.68
C LEU A 15 3.74 9.74 -4.86
N LEU A 16 4.24 10.95 -5.12
CA LEU A 16 3.69 12.21 -4.66
C LEU A 16 2.19 12.22 -4.94
N VAL A 17 1.38 12.25 -3.89
CA VAL A 17 -0.02 12.65 -4.03
C VAL A 17 0.01 14.17 -4.19
N ALA A 18 0.14 14.63 -5.43
CA ALA A 18 -0.13 16.02 -5.75
C ALA A 18 -1.60 16.30 -5.43
N ALA A 19 -1.87 17.37 -4.68
CA ALA A 19 -3.24 17.84 -4.44
C ALA A 19 -3.84 18.19 -5.80
N VAL A 20 -4.68 17.29 -6.32
CA VAL A 20 -5.38 17.48 -7.58
C VAL A 20 -6.64 18.29 -7.26
N LEU A 21 -6.57 19.60 -7.45
CA LEU A 21 -7.76 20.44 -7.40
C LEU A 21 -8.37 20.45 -8.80
N ALA A 22 -9.50 19.76 -8.97
CA ALA A 22 -10.27 19.86 -10.20
C ALA A 22 -10.92 21.25 -10.29
N CYS A 23 -10.21 22.26 -10.81
CA CYS A 23 -10.72 23.62 -10.93
C CYS A 23 -11.15 23.93 -12.38
N SER A 24 -12.45 23.80 -12.65
CA SER A 24 -13.12 24.65 -13.64
C SER A 24 -14.62 24.69 -13.36
N SER A 25 -15.10 25.78 -12.77
CA SER A 25 -16.51 26.24 -12.84
C SER A 25 -17.60 25.18 -12.64
N GLY A 26 -17.93 24.76 -11.41
CA GLY A 26 -19.12 23.91 -11.20
C GLY A 26 -19.32 23.32 -9.80
N GLY A 27 -20.11 24.00 -8.97
CA GLY A 27 -21.02 23.43 -7.96
C GLY A 27 -20.47 22.55 -6.81
N ASN A 28 -21.39 22.26 -5.87
CA ASN A 28 -21.22 21.42 -4.68
C ASN A 28 -20.63 20.00 -4.95
N GLU A 29 -20.68 19.49 -6.18
CA GLU A 29 -20.17 18.15 -6.52
C GLU A 29 -18.64 18.10 -6.63
N THR A 30 -18.00 19.15 -7.14
CA THR A 30 -16.54 19.20 -7.27
C THR A 30 -15.86 19.29 -5.90
N GLU A 31 -16.39 20.12 -5.00
CA GLU A 31 -15.89 20.23 -3.62
C GLU A 31 -16.01 18.91 -2.85
N LYS A 32 -17.14 18.21 -3.01
CA LYS A 32 -17.36 16.89 -2.43
C LYS A 32 -16.36 15.85 -2.96
N ALA A 33 -16.09 15.85 -4.26
CA ALA A 33 -15.09 14.96 -4.84
C ALA A 33 -13.70 15.23 -4.28
N ASN A 34 -13.29 16.50 -4.18
CA ASN A 34 -12.01 16.88 -3.59
C ASN A 34 -11.91 16.40 -2.14
N LYS A 35 -12.97 16.56 -1.34
CA LYS A 35 -13.01 16.05 0.03
C LYS A 35 -12.82 14.53 0.09
N LEU A 36 -13.49 13.77 -0.79
CA LEU A 36 -13.32 12.32 -0.87
C LEU A 36 -11.88 11.94 -1.26
N VAL A 37 -11.28 12.68 -2.18
CA VAL A 37 -9.88 12.49 -2.56
C VAL A 37 -8.94 12.77 -1.38
N ASP A 38 -9.18 13.83 -0.61
CA ASP A 38 -8.42 14.14 0.60
C ASP A 38 -8.56 13.07 1.68
N GLU A 39 -9.77 12.56 1.90
CA GLU A 39 -10.03 11.43 2.81
C GLU A 39 -9.31 10.16 2.34
N GLY A 40 -9.33 9.88 1.04
CA GLY A 40 -8.58 8.78 0.43
C GLY A 40 -7.08 8.95 0.65
N ASN A 41 -6.55 10.15 0.43
CA ASN A 41 -5.14 10.48 0.64
C ASN A 41 -4.72 10.36 2.11
N ALA A 42 -5.58 10.75 3.04
CA ALA A 42 -5.34 10.54 4.47
C ALA A 42 -5.25 9.05 4.81
N ALA A 43 -6.18 8.23 4.29
CA ALA A 43 -6.12 6.78 4.45
C ALA A 43 -4.82 6.19 3.86
N VAL A 44 -4.35 6.69 2.72
CA VAL A 44 -3.03 6.30 2.16
C VAL A 44 -1.89 6.61 3.13
N GLN A 45 -1.88 7.80 3.76
CA GLN A 45 -0.83 8.15 4.72
C GLN A 45 -0.87 7.25 5.96
N ASP A 46 -2.06 6.89 6.43
CA ASP A 46 -2.20 5.96 7.54
C ASP A 46 -1.80 4.53 7.16
N ALA A 47 -2.15 4.07 5.95
CA ALA A 47 -1.65 2.80 5.42
C ALA A 47 -0.12 2.77 5.41
N LYS A 48 0.54 3.85 4.95
CA LYS A 48 2.01 3.97 4.96
C LYS A 48 2.60 3.82 6.36
N LYS A 49 2.03 4.52 7.36
CA LYS A 49 2.50 4.40 8.75
C LYS A 49 2.41 2.96 9.26
N SER A 50 1.27 2.30 9.01
CA SER A 50 1.06 0.91 9.43
C SER A 50 1.95 -0.08 8.68
N ILE A 51 2.25 0.15 7.39
CA ILE A 51 3.23 -0.66 6.64
C ILE A 51 4.62 -0.50 7.24
N THR A 52 5.06 0.74 7.52
CA THR A 52 6.37 1.00 8.14
C THR A 52 6.46 0.30 9.50
N GLU A 53 5.44 0.43 10.35
CA GLU A 53 5.36 -0.27 11.63
C GLU A 53 5.44 -1.80 11.47
N ALA A 54 4.67 -2.36 10.52
CA ALA A 54 4.68 -3.79 10.25
C ALA A 54 6.03 -4.31 9.74
N GLU A 55 6.71 -3.54 8.90
CA GLU A 55 8.05 -3.84 8.39
C GLU A 55 9.10 -3.75 9.51
N ASP A 56 9.04 -2.72 10.36
CA ASP A 56 9.94 -2.58 11.50
C ASP A 56 9.78 -3.75 12.49
N LEU A 57 8.54 -4.14 12.78
CA LEU A 57 8.23 -5.31 13.62
C LEU A 57 8.70 -6.61 12.95
N LYS A 58 8.49 -6.77 11.64
CA LYS A 58 9.02 -7.91 10.88
C LYS A 58 10.55 -7.96 10.95
N GLN A 59 11.24 -6.83 10.81
CA GLN A 59 12.70 -6.78 10.92
C GLN A 59 13.17 -7.10 12.35
N LYS A 60 12.46 -6.60 13.37
CA LYS A 60 12.72 -6.94 14.77
C LYS A 60 12.57 -8.44 15.01
N MET A 61 11.48 -9.04 14.54
CA MET A 61 11.23 -10.48 14.57
C MET A 61 12.37 -11.27 13.92
N LEU A 62 12.83 -10.86 12.74
CA LEU A 62 13.92 -11.53 12.00
C LEU A 62 15.28 -11.45 12.71
N LYS A 63 15.48 -10.43 13.55
CA LYS A 63 16.73 -10.19 14.31
C LYS A 63 16.69 -10.80 15.71
N THR A 64 15.53 -11.24 16.20
CA THR A 64 15.40 -11.92 17.49
C THR A 64 16.16 -13.24 17.48
N ASP A 65 16.86 -13.54 18.58
CA ASP A 65 17.65 -14.77 18.68
C ASP A 65 16.75 -16.01 18.61
N VAL A 66 17.28 -17.11 18.07
CA VAL A 66 16.53 -18.38 17.93
C VAL A 66 16.13 -18.94 19.29
N SER A 67 16.93 -18.71 20.34
CA SER A 67 16.60 -19.07 21.73
C SER A 67 15.40 -18.29 22.28
N GLU A 68 15.06 -17.14 21.68
CA GLU A 68 13.94 -16.27 22.04
C GLU A 68 12.73 -16.43 21.08
N LEU A 69 12.51 -17.63 20.54
CA LEU A 69 11.45 -17.90 19.56
C LEU A 69 10.05 -17.45 20.02
N ALA A 70 9.76 -17.56 21.33
CA ALA A 70 8.48 -17.07 21.88
C ALA A 70 8.31 -15.55 21.70
N GLN A 71 9.38 -14.77 21.91
CA GLN A 71 9.40 -13.33 21.69
C GLN A 71 9.31 -12.98 20.20
N ALA A 72 10.01 -13.72 19.34
CA ALA A 72 9.91 -13.56 17.90
C ALA A 72 8.47 -13.77 17.41
N ARG A 73 7.80 -14.83 17.90
CA ARG A 73 6.37 -15.11 17.59
C ARG A 73 5.41 -14.06 18.16
N SER A 74 5.71 -13.49 19.34
CA SER A 74 4.92 -12.35 19.85
C SER A 74 5.05 -11.14 18.93
N THR A 75 6.27 -10.79 18.55
CA THR A 75 6.54 -9.66 17.63
C THR A 75 5.91 -9.91 16.26
N ALA A 76 5.87 -11.16 15.80
CA ALA A 76 5.19 -11.55 14.56
C ALA A 76 3.68 -11.25 14.62
N LYS A 77 3.01 -11.49 15.75
CA LYS A 77 1.58 -11.15 15.94
C LYS A 77 1.33 -9.65 15.88
N ASP A 78 2.23 -8.86 16.46
CA ASP A 78 2.15 -7.39 16.36
C ASP A 78 2.31 -6.93 14.90
N ALA A 79 3.27 -7.51 14.17
CA ALA A 79 3.46 -7.23 12.75
C ALA A 79 2.21 -7.60 11.92
N ILE A 80 1.58 -8.74 12.21
CA ILE A 80 0.33 -9.20 11.57
C ILE A 80 -0.77 -8.15 11.77
N ALA A 81 -0.98 -7.68 13.00
CA ALA A 81 -1.99 -6.66 13.29
C ALA A 81 -1.70 -5.32 12.58
N ALA A 82 -0.44 -4.93 12.45
CA ALA A 82 -0.05 -3.74 11.69
C ALA A 82 -0.32 -3.89 10.18
N TYR A 83 -0.03 -5.05 9.58
CA TYR A 83 -0.42 -5.33 8.19
C TYR A 83 -1.94 -5.30 7.98
N GLU A 84 -2.73 -5.82 8.91
CA GLU A 84 -4.21 -5.79 8.81
C GLU A 84 -4.77 -4.36 8.85
N LYS A 85 -4.19 -3.50 9.69
CA LYS A 85 -4.51 -2.06 9.69
C LYS A 85 -4.16 -1.43 8.35
N ALA A 86 -2.97 -1.71 7.82
CA ALA A 86 -2.54 -1.21 6.52
C ALA A 86 -3.45 -1.67 5.37
N GLU A 87 -3.84 -2.95 5.34
CA GLU A 87 -4.76 -3.50 4.36
C GLU A 87 -6.10 -2.76 4.39
N THR A 88 -6.64 -2.55 5.58
CA THR A 88 -7.89 -1.81 5.80
C THR A 88 -7.79 -0.40 5.25
N LYS A 89 -6.68 0.30 5.53
CA LYS A 89 -6.47 1.68 5.04
C LYS A 89 -6.27 1.76 3.52
N CYS A 90 -5.63 0.77 2.89
CA CYS A 90 -5.60 0.68 1.43
C CYS A 90 -7.01 0.51 0.83
N LYS A 91 -7.86 -0.35 1.44
CA LYS A 91 -9.25 -0.54 1.00
C LYS A 91 -10.10 0.71 1.20
N GLU A 92 -9.92 1.41 2.32
CA GLU A 92 -10.57 2.71 2.57
C GLU A 92 -10.19 3.74 1.50
N ALA A 93 -8.90 3.86 1.18
CA ALA A 93 -8.43 4.75 0.12
C ALA A 93 -9.08 4.42 -1.24
N ALA A 94 -9.07 3.14 -1.63
CA ALA A 94 -9.70 2.69 -2.87
C ALA A 94 -11.21 3.00 -2.88
N ALA A 95 -11.93 2.79 -1.78
CA ALA A 95 -13.35 3.11 -1.69
C ALA A 95 -13.63 4.61 -1.88
N LYS A 96 -12.79 5.48 -1.29
CA LYS A 96 -12.93 6.94 -1.42
C LYS A 96 -12.68 7.43 -2.84
N TYR A 97 -11.67 6.90 -3.51
CA TYR A 97 -11.41 7.22 -4.93
C TYR A 97 -12.51 6.69 -5.85
N ASP A 98 -13.05 5.50 -5.56
CA ASP A 98 -14.17 4.91 -6.31
C ASP A 98 -15.44 5.76 -6.19
N GLU A 99 -15.77 6.20 -4.97
CA GLU A 99 -16.88 7.12 -4.72
C GLU A 99 -16.70 8.44 -5.49
N ALA A 100 -15.52 9.06 -5.40
CA ALA A 100 -15.20 10.27 -6.14
C ALA A 100 -15.30 10.07 -7.66
N SER A 101 -14.84 8.93 -8.19
CA SER A 101 -14.84 8.63 -9.62
C SER A 101 -16.24 8.56 -10.24
N ARG A 102 -17.28 8.34 -9.43
CA ARG A 102 -18.68 8.25 -9.87
C ARG A 102 -19.39 9.61 -9.90
N MET A 103 -18.75 10.66 -9.39
CA MET A 103 -19.28 12.02 -9.43
C MET A 103 -19.18 12.63 -10.83
N LYS A 104 -19.90 13.72 -11.07
CA LYS A 104 -19.87 14.46 -12.35
C LYS A 104 -18.61 15.32 -12.46
N LEU A 105 -17.48 14.64 -12.65
CA LEU A 105 -16.16 15.23 -12.80
C LEU A 105 -15.69 15.16 -14.25
N ASN A 106 -14.60 15.84 -14.55
CA ASN A 106 -13.90 15.69 -15.82
C ASN A 106 -13.51 14.22 -16.07
N ASP A 107 -13.70 13.73 -17.29
CA ASP A 107 -13.46 12.32 -17.64
C ASP A 107 -12.01 11.87 -17.39
N LYS A 108 -11.02 12.74 -17.62
CA LYS A 108 -9.62 12.43 -17.33
C LYS A 108 -9.34 12.34 -15.84
N PHE A 109 -10.02 13.15 -15.03
CA PHE A 109 -9.92 13.03 -13.58
C PHE A 109 -10.58 11.74 -13.07
N LYS A 110 -11.72 11.34 -13.64
CA LYS A 110 -12.37 10.04 -13.32
C LYS A 110 -11.48 8.86 -13.72
N GLU A 111 -10.83 8.93 -14.88
CA GLU A 111 -9.86 7.93 -15.34
C GLU A 111 -8.68 7.80 -14.36
N TYR A 112 -8.15 8.94 -13.88
CA TYR A 112 -7.12 8.95 -12.83
C TYR A 112 -7.61 8.28 -11.54
N LEU A 113 -8.79 8.66 -11.05
CA LEU A 113 -9.35 8.05 -9.83
C LEU A 113 -9.56 6.54 -9.99
N ALA A 114 -10.03 6.09 -11.15
CA ALA A 114 -10.17 4.66 -11.44
C ALA A 114 -8.82 3.92 -11.44
N LEU A 115 -7.74 4.55 -11.90
CA LEU A 115 -6.38 3.99 -11.78
C LEU A 115 -5.94 3.92 -10.32
N LYS A 116 -6.21 4.96 -9.51
CA LYS A 116 -5.94 4.93 -8.07
C LYS A 116 -6.73 3.85 -7.33
N VAL A 117 -7.99 3.59 -7.71
CA VAL A 117 -8.77 2.45 -7.19
C VAL A 117 -8.08 1.12 -7.47
N LYS A 118 -7.66 0.89 -8.72
CA LYS A 118 -6.94 -0.34 -9.10
C LYS A 118 -5.62 -0.48 -8.35
N GLU A 119 -4.85 0.60 -8.26
CA GLU A 119 -3.60 0.63 -7.50
C GLU A 119 -3.84 0.23 -6.04
N TYR A 120 -4.76 0.88 -5.33
CA TYR A 120 -4.91 0.65 -3.90
C TYR A 120 -5.63 -0.66 -3.55
N ASN A 121 -6.49 -1.17 -4.43
CA ASN A 121 -6.96 -2.55 -4.32
C ASN A 121 -5.77 -3.53 -4.43
N LYS A 122 -4.87 -3.31 -5.39
CA LYS A 122 -3.68 -4.15 -5.55
C LYS A 122 -2.69 -4.01 -4.38
N ARG A 123 -2.51 -2.80 -3.84
CA ARG A 123 -1.73 -2.57 -2.62
C ARG A 123 -2.36 -3.25 -1.40
N ALA A 124 -3.69 -3.30 -1.30
CA ALA A 124 -4.36 -4.06 -0.24
C ALA A 124 -4.09 -5.57 -0.37
N GLU A 125 -4.19 -6.14 -1.56
CA GLU A 125 -3.81 -7.55 -1.83
C GLU A 125 -2.35 -7.81 -1.47
N MET A 126 -1.44 -6.91 -1.86
CA MET A 126 -0.01 -7.00 -1.57
C MET A 126 0.25 -7.03 -0.05
N VAL A 127 -0.37 -6.12 0.69
CA VAL A 127 -0.23 -6.03 2.15
C VAL A 127 -0.80 -7.27 2.84
N ALA A 128 -1.98 -7.74 2.40
CA ALA A 128 -2.58 -8.97 2.90
C ALA A 128 -1.67 -10.18 2.67
N MET A 129 -0.99 -10.24 1.53
CA MET A 129 0.00 -11.27 1.23
C MET A 129 1.26 -11.13 2.10
N ALA A 130 1.78 -9.91 2.29
CA ALA A 130 2.99 -9.66 3.08
C ALA A 130 2.88 -10.11 4.54
N LYS A 131 1.66 -10.04 5.10
CA LYS A 131 1.30 -10.63 6.41
C LYS A 131 1.66 -12.12 6.51
N GLY A 132 1.72 -12.83 5.39
CA GLY A 132 2.08 -14.24 5.32
C GLY A 132 3.48 -14.56 5.86
N VAL A 133 4.43 -13.61 5.84
CA VAL A 133 5.79 -13.84 6.37
C VAL A 133 5.80 -14.00 7.90
N PRO A 134 5.29 -13.03 8.69
CA PRO A 134 5.17 -13.22 10.13
C PRO A 134 4.19 -14.34 10.50
N GLN A 135 3.10 -14.51 9.76
CA GLN A 135 2.17 -15.63 9.98
C GLN A 135 2.86 -16.98 9.84
N ALA A 136 3.72 -17.14 8.83
CA ALA A 136 4.50 -18.35 8.66
C ALA A 136 5.39 -18.65 9.88
N LEU A 137 5.95 -17.64 10.56
CA LEU A 137 6.75 -17.88 11.77
C LEU A 137 5.89 -18.36 12.95
N VAL A 138 4.68 -17.81 13.07
CA VAL A 138 3.71 -18.23 14.09
C VAL A 138 3.30 -19.69 13.88
N ASP A 139 3.03 -20.06 12.63
CA ASP A 139 2.48 -21.39 12.28
C ASP A 139 3.55 -22.47 12.10
N SER A 140 4.80 -22.09 11.85
CA SER A 140 5.85 -23.07 11.55
C SER A 140 6.38 -23.76 12.80
N GLU A 141 6.54 -25.07 12.67
CA GLU A 141 7.21 -25.94 13.66
C GLU A 141 8.71 -26.08 13.38
N SER A 142 9.17 -25.68 12.19
CA SER A 142 10.57 -25.78 11.78
C SER A 142 11.04 -24.53 11.05
N ARG A 143 12.35 -24.26 11.13
CA ARG A 143 12.99 -23.16 10.42
C ARG A 143 12.86 -23.30 8.89
N GLU A 144 13.01 -24.51 8.38
CA GLU A 144 12.92 -24.78 6.94
C GLU A 144 11.51 -24.53 6.41
N GLY A 145 10.48 -25.01 7.13
CA GLY A 145 9.07 -24.76 6.76
C GLY A 145 8.77 -23.27 6.70
N TRP A 146 9.25 -22.52 7.69
CA TRP A 146 9.13 -21.07 7.71
C TRP A 146 9.83 -20.39 6.51
N ILE A 147 11.10 -20.73 6.25
CA ILE A 147 11.87 -20.16 5.13
C ILE A 147 11.16 -20.41 3.80
N ASN A 148 10.72 -21.63 3.55
CA ASN A 148 10.03 -21.99 2.31
C ASN A 148 8.74 -21.17 2.13
N LYS A 149 7.96 -21.01 3.20
CA LYS A 149 6.73 -20.22 3.15
C LYS A 149 7.00 -18.72 2.99
N ALA A 150 7.99 -18.18 3.70
CA ALA A 150 8.38 -16.78 3.59
C ALA A 150 8.86 -16.43 2.17
N ASN A 151 9.62 -17.32 1.53
CA ASN A 151 10.08 -17.12 0.15
C ASN A 151 8.92 -17.13 -0.87
N ASP A 152 7.98 -18.07 -0.75
CA ASP A 152 6.76 -18.10 -1.58
C ASP A 152 5.93 -16.82 -1.42
N VAL A 153 5.76 -16.36 -0.18
CA VAL A 153 5.06 -15.11 0.11
C VAL A 153 5.77 -13.91 -0.52
N ASN A 154 7.09 -13.78 -0.34
CA ASN A 154 7.86 -12.67 -0.90
C ASN A 154 7.75 -12.60 -2.44
N ALA A 155 7.85 -13.74 -3.13
CA ALA A 155 7.69 -13.78 -4.58
C ALA A 155 6.30 -13.29 -5.04
N LYS A 156 5.24 -13.62 -4.30
CA LYS A 156 3.88 -13.14 -4.57
C LYS A 156 3.72 -11.65 -4.28
N VAL A 157 4.31 -11.17 -3.19
CA VAL A 157 4.35 -9.74 -2.85
C VAL A 157 5.04 -8.95 -3.97
N ASP A 158 6.16 -9.43 -4.49
CA ASP A 158 6.91 -8.77 -5.56
C ASP A 158 6.08 -8.64 -6.85
N LYS A 159 5.34 -9.69 -7.21
CA LYS A 159 4.41 -9.65 -8.34
C LYS A 159 3.30 -8.61 -8.14
N LEU A 160 2.62 -8.65 -6.98
CA LEU A 160 1.53 -7.71 -6.66
C LEU A 160 2.02 -6.26 -6.61
N ARG A 161 3.26 -6.05 -6.14
CA ARG A 161 3.90 -4.74 -6.14
C ARG A 161 4.07 -4.19 -7.56
N GLY A 162 4.60 -5.01 -8.48
CA GLY A 162 4.73 -4.63 -9.89
C GLY A 162 3.38 -4.22 -10.50
N GLU A 163 2.34 -5.03 -10.28
CA GLU A 163 0.97 -4.70 -10.74
C GLU A 163 0.44 -3.37 -10.15
N ALA A 164 0.69 -3.11 -8.86
CA ALA A 164 0.29 -1.85 -8.23
C ALA A 164 1.06 -0.65 -8.81
N ASP A 165 2.37 -0.79 -8.98
CA ASP A 165 3.25 0.28 -9.46
C ASP A 165 3.02 0.58 -10.95
N ASP A 166 2.56 -0.40 -11.74
CA ASP A 166 2.10 -0.18 -13.12
C ASP A 166 0.87 0.74 -13.16
N PHE A 167 -0.11 0.56 -12.25
CA PHE A 167 -1.26 1.46 -12.15
C PHE A 167 -0.86 2.84 -11.62
N ALA A 168 0.05 2.90 -10.65
CA ALA A 168 0.59 4.15 -10.15
C ALA A 168 1.26 4.95 -11.27
N THR A 169 2.12 4.30 -12.06
CA THR A 169 2.81 4.90 -13.20
C THR A 169 1.84 5.40 -14.27
N GLN A 170 0.79 4.64 -14.56
CA GLN A 170 -0.27 5.07 -15.48
C GLN A 170 -1.01 6.31 -14.97
N ALA A 171 -1.37 6.35 -13.68
CA ALA A 171 -2.04 7.50 -13.07
C ALA A 171 -1.14 8.75 -13.12
N ASP A 172 0.14 8.56 -12.81
CA ASP A 172 1.18 9.59 -12.85
C ASP A 172 1.35 10.19 -14.24
N LYS A 173 1.42 9.31 -15.25
CA LYS A 173 1.52 9.71 -16.65
C LYS A 173 0.28 10.48 -17.07
N LEU A 174 -0.91 10.00 -16.72
CA LEU A 174 -2.17 10.66 -17.05
C LEU A 174 -2.22 12.09 -16.46
N GLN A 175 -1.79 12.25 -15.21
CA GLN A 175 -1.70 13.57 -14.58
C GLN A 175 -0.68 14.48 -15.29
N LYS A 176 0.51 13.97 -15.61
CA LYS A 176 1.56 14.74 -16.31
C LYS A 176 1.15 15.15 -17.72
N ASP A 177 0.42 14.30 -18.42
CA ASP A 177 -0.03 14.53 -19.80
C ASP A 177 -1.24 15.47 -19.88
N ASN A 178 -1.95 15.74 -18.77
CA ASN A 178 -3.17 16.56 -18.72
C ASN A 178 -3.12 17.66 -17.63
N PRO A 179 -2.05 18.48 -17.55
CA PRO A 179 -1.81 19.35 -16.41
C PRO A 179 -2.92 20.38 -16.16
N ASP A 180 -3.66 20.79 -17.20
CA ASP A 180 -4.80 21.70 -17.12
C ASP A 180 -5.98 21.14 -16.30
N ILE A 181 -6.14 19.82 -16.28
CA ILE A 181 -7.20 19.15 -15.51
C ILE A 181 -6.81 18.97 -14.04
N PHE A 182 -5.52 18.83 -13.77
CA PHE A 182 -4.99 18.44 -12.46
C PHE A 182 -4.34 19.59 -11.66
N LYS A 183 -4.41 20.81 -12.18
CA LYS A 183 -3.72 21.98 -11.60
C LYS A 183 -4.17 22.25 -10.17
N SER A 184 -3.18 22.18 -9.28
CA SER A 184 -3.20 22.71 -7.90
C SER A 184 -3.44 24.22 -7.85
#